data_AF-A0A7V9WM75-F1
#
_entry.id   AF-A0A7V9WM75-F1
#
_cell.length_a   1.000
_cell.length_b   1.000
_cell.length_c   1.000
_cell.angle_alpha   90.00
_cell.angle_beta   90.00
_cell.angle_gamma   90.00
#
_symmetry.space_group_name_H-M   'P 1'
#
loop_
_entity.id
_entity.type
_entity.pdbx_description
1 polymer ?
#
loop_
_entity_poly.entity_id
_entity_poly.type
_entity_poly.pdbx_seq_one_letter_code
_entity_poly.pdbx_strand_id
1 'polypeptide(L)'
;MIRRLVFLLFVLLILAVAVAAVYLLVPLVGDLSGKSLAHSVARETDTKGELKKASCRKQAKKRFACRVPAGKGKPAVKYRVQMEDRRCWTARRGSGGSGKRRKKGCVGLRDQLRLGLLEKIL
;
A
#
# COMPACT_ATOMS: atom_id res chain seq x y z
N MET A 1 -1.78 -34.50 39.08
CA MET A 1 -1.54 -34.58 37.62
C MET A 1 -2.56 -33.80 36.79
N ILE A 2 -3.86 -33.85 37.14
CA ILE A 2 -4.96 -33.16 36.41
C ILE A 2 -4.74 -31.65 36.23
N ARG A 3 -4.33 -30.91 37.27
CA ARG A 3 -4.08 -29.46 37.18
C ARG A 3 -3.01 -29.06 36.14
N ARG A 4 -1.96 -29.87 35.99
CA ARG A 4 -0.90 -29.62 34.99
C ARG A 4 -1.41 -29.86 33.57
N LEU A 5 -2.30 -30.85 33.40
CA LEU A 5 -2.89 -31.20 32.12
C LEU A 5 -3.89 -30.14 31.64
N VAL A 6 -4.70 -29.60 32.56
CA VAL A 6 -5.61 -28.47 32.28
C VAL A 6 -4.84 -27.21 31.88
N PHE A 7 -3.74 -26.90 32.58
CA PHE A 7 -2.91 -25.74 32.25
C PHE A 7 -2.28 -25.85 30.86
N LEU A 8 -1.76 -27.04 30.50
CA LEU A 8 -1.18 -27.28 29.18
C LEU A 8 -2.21 -27.14 28.06
N LEU A 9 -3.43 -27.67 28.23
CA LEU A 9 -4.51 -27.53 27.26
C LEU A 9 -4.92 -26.06 27.08
N PHE A 10 -4.99 -25.29 28.16
CA PHE A 10 -5.32 -23.87 28.10
C PHE A 10 -4.26 -23.06 27.33
N VAL A 11 -2.97 -23.33 27.59
CA VAL A 11 -1.87 -22.69 26.87
C VAL A 11 -1.90 -23.04 25.38
N LEU A 12 -2.11 -24.32 25.03
CA LEU A 12 -2.25 -24.78 23.65
C LEU A 12 -3.42 -24.10 22.93
N LEU A 13 -4.55 -23.94 23.61
CA LEU A 13 -5.71 -23.24 23.08
C LEU A 13 -5.38 -21.77 22.76
N ILE A 14 -4.74 -21.05 23.69
CA ILE A 14 -4.33 -19.66 23.46
C ILE A 14 -3.35 -19.57 22.29
N LEU A 15 -2.39 -20.50 22.20
CA LEU A 15 -1.42 -20.52 21.12
C LEU A 15 -2.08 -20.75 19.76
N ALA A 16 -3.04 -21.68 19.69
CA ALA A 16 -3.82 -21.94 18.49
C ALA A 16 -4.63 -20.71 18.05
N VAL A 17 -5.27 -20.03 19.00
CA VAL A 17 -6.01 -18.77 18.74
C VAL A 17 -5.07 -17.68 18.23
N ALA A 18 -3.89 -17.53 18.83
CA ALA A 18 -2.89 -16.55 18.41
C ALA A 18 -2.39 -16.82 16.98
N VAL A 19 -2.07 -18.07 16.66
CA VAL A 19 -1.65 -18.47 15.31
C VAL A 19 -2.77 -18.23 14.29
N ALA A 20 -4.01 -18.60 14.61
CA ALA A 20 -5.16 -18.37 13.75
C ALA A 20 -5.39 -16.86 13.50
N ALA A 21 -5.27 -16.03 14.54
CA ALA A 21 -5.39 -14.59 14.43
C ALA A 21 -4.31 -14.00 13.51
N VAL A 22 -3.05 -14.40 13.68
CA VAL A 22 -1.95 -13.96 12.80
C VAL A 22 -2.22 -14.40 11.36
N TYR A 23 -2.62 -15.65 11.14
CA TYR A 23 -2.88 -16.17 9.79
C TYR A 23 -4.00 -15.42 9.07
N LEU A 24 -5.07 -15.05 9.78
CA LEU A 24 -6.18 -14.27 9.23
C LEU A 24 -5.83 -12.79 9.02
N LEU A 25 -4.95 -12.22 9.85
CA LEU A 25 -4.57 -10.80 9.78
C LEU A 25 -3.43 -10.50 8.78
N VAL A 26 -2.57 -11.47 8.49
CA VAL A 26 -1.48 -11.34 7.50
C VAL A 26 -1.95 -10.97 6.07
N PRO A 27 -2.99 -11.59 5.48
CA PRO A 27 -3.46 -11.21 4.14
C PRO A 27 -4.07 -9.80 4.11
N LEU A 28 -4.54 -9.30 5.25
CA LEU A 28 -5.09 -7.95 5.40
C LEU A 28 -4.06 -6.83 5.22
N VAL A 29 -2.78 -7.13 5.46
CA VAL A 29 -1.65 -6.21 5.22
C VAL A 29 -1.17 -6.27 3.75
N GLY A 30 -1.73 -7.21 2.95
CA GLY A 30 -1.29 -7.48 1.58
C GLY A 30 -1.92 -6.59 0.50
N ASP A 31 -3.16 -6.15 0.67
CA ASP A 31 -3.83 -5.30 -0.32
C ASP A 31 -3.51 -3.83 -0.06
N LEU A 32 -2.55 -3.30 -0.82
CA LEU A 32 -2.23 -1.88 -0.83
C LEU A 32 -3.45 -1.06 -1.28
N SER A 33 -3.99 -0.25 -0.36
CA SER A 33 -4.99 0.76 -0.70
C SER A 33 -4.41 1.71 -1.76
N GLY A 34 -5.18 1.97 -2.82
CA GLY A 34 -4.76 2.85 -3.92
C GLY A 34 -4.35 4.25 -3.47
N LYS A 35 -4.85 4.71 -2.32
CA LYS A 35 -4.45 5.97 -1.68
C LYS A 35 -3.00 5.91 -1.15
N SER A 36 -2.63 4.82 -0.47
CA SER A 36 -1.26 4.63 0.05
C SER A 36 -0.23 4.57 -1.09
N LEU A 37 -0.59 3.89 -2.19
CA LEU A 37 0.23 3.84 -3.40
C LEU A 37 0.34 5.23 -4.05
N ALA A 38 -0.77 5.97 -4.16
CA ALA A 38 -0.77 7.33 -4.72
C ALA A 38 0.11 8.29 -3.93
N HIS A 39 0.05 8.19 -2.60
CA HIS A 39 0.86 9.01 -1.71
C HIS A 39 2.36 8.69 -1.84
N SER A 40 2.71 7.39 -1.90
CA SER A 40 4.09 6.95 -2.13
C SER A 40 4.62 7.42 -3.50
N VAL A 41 3.83 7.26 -4.56
CA VAL A 41 4.20 7.70 -5.92
C VAL A 41 4.41 9.21 -5.95
N ALA A 42 3.49 9.99 -5.41
CA ALA A 42 3.57 11.44 -5.40
C ALA A 42 4.76 11.97 -4.58
N ARG A 43 5.16 11.28 -3.51
CA ARG A 43 6.37 11.61 -2.72
C ARG A 43 7.65 11.42 -3.54
N GLU A 44 7.78 10.30 -4.25
CA GLU A 44 9.01 9.93 -4.99
C GLU A 44 9.13 10.57 -6.39
N THR A 45 8.03 11.08 -6.95
CA THR A 45 8.02 11.73 -8.28
C THR A 45 8.36 13.22 -8.26
N ASP A 46 8.86 13.77 -7.14
CA ASP A 46 9.27 15.18 -6.96
C ASP A 46 8.20 16.22 -7.35
N THR A 47 6.94 15.80 -7.35
CA THR A 47 5.81 16.63 -7.73
C THR A 47 5.41 17.53 -6.57
N LYS A 48 5.62 18.85 -6.71
CA LYS A 48 5.26 19.89 -5.72
C LYS A 48 3.74 20.12 -5.57
N GLY A 49 2.90 19.14 -5.92
CA GLY A 49 1.45 19.23 -5.88
C GLY A 49 0.85 18.83 -4.54
N GLU A 50 -0.45 19.10 -4.37
CA GLU A 50 -1.21 18.66 -3.20
C GLU A 50 -1.33 17.14 -3.16
N LEU A 51 -0.54 16.49 -2.31
CA LEU A 51 -0.53 15.03 -2.09
C LEU A 51 -1.93 14.44 -1.88
N LYS A 52 -2.84 15.20 -1.25
CA LYS A 52 -4.23 14.80 -0.97
C LYS A 52 -5.08 14.56 -2.24
N LYS A 53 -4.71 15.17 -3.37
CA LYS A 53 -5.42 15.00 -4.66
C LYS A 53 -4.81 13.88 -5.52
N ALA A 54 -3.72 13.26 -5.07
CA ALA A 54 -3.15 12.11 -5.77
C ALA A 54 -4.08 10.90 -5.64
N SER A 55 -4.29 10.18 -6.74
CA SER A 55 -5.16 9.00 -6.77
C SER A 55 -4.56 7.93 -7.67
N CYS A 56 -4.67 6.66 -7.27
CA CYS A 56 -4.31 5.52 -8.10
C CYS A 56 -5.52 4.62 -8.29
N ARG A 57 -5.78 4.24 -9.54
CA ARG A 57 -6.80 3.25 -9.91
C ARG A 57 -6.11 1.97 -10.36
N LYS A 58 -6.54 0.84 -9.82
CA LYS A 58 -6.08 -0.49 -10.27
C LYS A 58 -6.57 -0.72 -11.71
N GLN A 59 -5.65 -1.12 -12.58
CA GLN A 59 -5.97 -1.47 -13.98
C GLN A 59 -5.92 -2.97 -14.22
N ALA A 60 -4.95 -3.65 -13.60
CA ALA A 60 -4.80 -5.10 -13.68
C ALA A 60 -4.10 -5.63 -12.43
N LYS A 61 -3.89 -6.95 -12.35
CA LYS A 61 -3.06 -7.58 -11.31
C LYS A 61 -1.67 -6.91 -11.32
N LYS A 62 -1.26 -6.36 -10.16
CA LYS A 62 0.01 -5.62 -9.98
C LYS A 62 0.19 -4.38 -10.86
N ARG A 63 -0.85 -3.83 -11.51
CA ARG A 63 -0.74 -2.63 -12.36
C ARG A 63 -1.76 -1.56 -11.97
N PHE A 64 -1.28 -0.34 -11.81
CA PHE A 64 -2.05 0.81 -11.38
C PHE A 64 -1.80 2.01 -12.29
N ALA A 65 -2.82 2.84 -12.49
CA ALA A 65 -2.70 4.15 -13.12
C ALA A 65 -2.90 5.21 -12.06
N CYS A 66 -1.86 6.02 -11.84
CA CYS A 66 -1.85 7.06 -10.83
C CYS A 66 -1.91 8.44 -11.49
N ARG A 67 -2.71 9.34 -10.93
CA ARG A 67 -2.76 10.76 -11.29
C ARG A 67 -2.16 11.54 -10.14
N VAL A 68 -1.10 12.28 -10.44
CA VAL A 68 -0.38 13.09 -9.45
C VAL A 68 -0.44 14.56 -9.88
N PRO A 69 -0.93 15.46 -9.02
CA PRO A 69 -0.99 16.89 -9.35
C PRO A 69 0.42 17.47 -9.54
N ALA A 70 0.61 18.27 -10.58
CA ALA A 70 1.91 18.85 -10.94
C ALA A 70 2.21 20.21 -10.27
N GLY A 71 1.33 20.67 -9.37
CA GLY A 71 1.37 22.01 -8.76
C GLY A 71 0.19 22.88 -9.21
N LYS A 72 0.07 24.09 -8.63
CA LYS A 72 -1.01 25.05 -8.94
C LYS A 72 -1.01 25.38 -10.44
N GLY A 73 -2.20 25.30 -11.06
CA GLY A 73 -2.41 25.66 -12.47
C GLY A 73 -1.84 24.67 -13.50
N LYS A 74 -1.19 23.57 -13.07
CA LYS A 74 -0.62 22.58 -13.99
C LYS A 74 -1.49 21.32 -14.06
N PRO A 75 -1.67 20.72 -15.26
CA PRO A 75 -2.43 19.49 -15.41
C PRO A 75 -1.79 18.36 -14.62
N ALA A 76 -2.61 17.47 -14.05
CA ALA A 76 -2.12 16.30 -13.34
C ALA A 76 -1.33 15.38 -14.29
N VAL A 77 -0.20 14.88 -13.81
CA VAL A 77 0.64 13.93 -14.54
C VAL A 77 0.11 12.53 -14.30
N LYS A 78 -0.09 11.78 -15.40
CA LYS A 78 -0.44 10.36 -15.34
C LYS A 78 0.83 9.52 -15.26
N TYR A 79 0.88 8.62 -14.28
CA TYR A 79 1.90 7.61 -14.11
C TYR A 79 1.29 6.22 -14.25
N ARG A 80 1.95 5.35 -15.01
CA ARG A 80 1.70 3.90 -14.97
C ARG A 80 2.62 3.29 -13.94
N VAL A 81 2.05 2.62 -12.96
CA VAL A 81 2.74 2.04 -11.82
C VAL A 81 2.61 0.53 -11.89
N GLN A 82 3.74 -0.16 -11.80
CA GLN A 82 3.81 -1.60 -11.75
C GLN A 82 4.36 -2.01 -10.39
N MET A 83 3.64 -2.88 -9.71
CA MET A 83 4.12 -3.50 -8.48
C MET A 83 5.12 -4.58 -8.83
N GLU A 84 6.32 -4.50 -8.26
CA GLU A 84 7.31 -5.58 -8.34
C GLU A 84 6.94 -6.63 -7.28
N ASP A 85 6.81 -6.16 -6.04
CA ASP A 85 6.45 -6.95 -4.87
C ASP A 85 5.13 -6.49 -4.23
N ARG A 86 4.83 -6.97 -3.03
CA ARG A 86 3.65 -6.55 -2.26
C ARG A 86 3.69 -5.08 -1.85
N ARG A 87 4.87 -4.44 -1.83
CA ARG A 87 5.07 -3.06 -1.32
C ARG A 87 5.88 -2.16 -2.25
N CYS A 88 6.77 -2.74 -3.06
CA CYS A 88 7.64 -1.98 -3.93
C CYS A 88 7.09 -1.90 -5.35
N TRP A 89 7.31 -0.75 -5.98
CA TRP A 89 6.72 -0.40 -7.25
C TRP A 89 7.70 0.40 -8.13
N THR A 90 7.48 0.31 -9.43
CA THR A 90 8.11 1.14 -10.44
C THR A 90 7.07 1.94 -11.20
N ALA A 91 7.28 3.25 -11.33
CA ALA A 91 6.42 4.17 -12.05
C ALA A 91 7.08 4.68 -13.33
N ARG A 92 6.25 4.81 -14.37
CA ARG A 92 6.63 5.44 -15.64
C ARG A 92 5.61 6.51 -16.00
N ARG A 93 6.09 7.70 -16.33
CA ARG A 93 5.25 8.80 -16.81
C ARG A 93 4.56 8.40 -18.13
N GLY A 94 3.25 8.62 -18.23
CA GLY A 94 2.49 8.47 -19.47
C GLY A 94 2.90 9.52 -20.51
N SER A 95 2.71 9.21 -21.80
CA SER A 95 3.24 9.95 -22.97
C SER A 95 3.15 11.48 -22.84
N GLY A 96 4.27 12.16 -23.11
CA GLY A 96 4.32 13.62 -23.22
C GLY A 96 5.57 14.32 -22.66
N GLY A 97 6.58 13.58 -22.19
CA GLY A 97 7.84 14.19 -21.73
C GLY A 97 9.05 13.36 -22.17
N SER A 98 9.94 13.97 -22.94
CA SER A 98 11.28 13.48 -23.24
C SER A 98 12.03 13.21 -21.92
N GLY A 99 12.19 11.94 -21.58
CA GLY A 99 12.84 11.53 -20.34
C GLY A 99 12.18 10.30 -19.76
N LYS A 100 12.65 9.12 -20.20
CA LYS A 100 12.29 7.78 -19.71
C LYS A 100 12.71 7.54 -18.24
N ARG A 101 12.58 8.52 -17.33
CA ARG A 101 12.94 8.31 -15.92
C ARG A 101 11.88 7.42 -15.27
N ARG A 102 12.18 6.12 -15.23
CA ARG A 102 11.53 5.18 -14.32
C ARG A 102 11.86 5.65 -12.89
N LYS A 103 10.82 5.87 -12.10
CA LYS A 103 10.95 6.09 -10.66
C LYS A 103 10.63 4.77 -9.97
N LYS A 104 11.34 4.46 -8.90
CA LYS A 104 11.09 3.27 -8.07
C LYS A 104 10.89 3.74 -6.64
N GLY A 105 10.05 3.04 -5.89
CA GLY A 105 9.78 3.34 -4.51
C GLY A 105 9.09 2.17 -3.83
N CYS A 106 9.02 2.22 -2.50
CA CYS A 106 8.25 1.26 -1.73
C CYS A 106 7.24 2.02 -0.87
N VAL A 107 6.05 1.44 -0.72
CA VAL A 107 5.05 1.98 0.20
C VAL A 107 5.54 1.76 1.62
N GLY A 108 5.71 2.84 2.38
CA GLY A 108 6.12 2.79 3.76
C GLY A 108 5.07 2.12 4.64
N LEU A 109 5.51 1.29 5.59
CA LEU A 109 4.64 0.64 6.59
C LEU A 109 3.75 1.65 7.34
N ARG A 110 4.31 2.83 7.63
CA ARG A 110 3.59 3.92 8.31
C ARG A 110 2.48 4.53 7.45
N ASP A 111 2.67 4.59 6.14
CA ASP A 111 1.66 5.08 5.19
C ASP A 111 0.53 4.05 5.00
N GLN A 112 0.83 2.74 5.11
CA GLN A 112 -0.18 1.67 5.16
C GLN A 112 -1.03 1.72 6.43
N LEU A 113 -0.41 1.86 7.60
CA LEU A 113 -1.13 1.91 8.88
C LEU A 113 -2.03 3.14 9.00
N ARG A 114 -1.56 4.30 8.52
CA ARG A 114 -2.33 5.55 8.63
C ARG A 114 -3.52 5.63 7.68
N LEU A 115 -3.42 5.04 6.48
CA LEU A 115 -4.44 5.14 5.44
C LEU A 115 -5.29 3.88 5.28
N GLY A 116 -4.76 2.71 5.63
CA GLY A 116 -5.48 1.43 5.57
C GLY A 116 -6.43 1.20 6.74
N LEU A 117 -6.17 1.77 7.93
CA LEU A 117 -7.09 1.68 9.06
C LEU A 117 -8.35 2.55 8.86
N LEU A 118 -8.20 3.70 8.22
CA LEU A 118 -9.31 4.66 7.99
C LEU A 118 -10.34 4.18 6.96
N GLU A 119 -9.97 3.26 6.06
CA GLU A 119 -10.89 2.67 5.07
C GLU A 119 -11.67 1.47 5.59
N LYS A 120 -11.43 1.04 6.84
CA LYS A 120 -12.14 -0.10 7.46
C LYS A 120 -13.02 0.29 8.66
N ILE A 121 -13.05 1.57 9.02
CA ILE A 121 -13.84 2.13 10.13
C ILE A 121 -15.01 3.00 9.60
N LEU A 122 -15.08 3.18 8.28
CA LEU A 122 -16.18 3.82 7.54
C LEU A 122 -16.78 2.80 6.57
#